data_AF-A0A8X6XPF7-F1
#
_entry.id   AF-A0A8X6XPF7-F1
#
_cell.length_a   1.000
_cell.length_b   1.000
_cell.length_c   1.000
_cell.angle_alpha   90.00
_cell.angle_beta   90.00
_cell.angle_gamma   90.00
#
_symmetry.space_group_name_H-M   'P 1'
#
loop_
_entity.id
_entity.type
_entity.pdbx_description
1 polymer ?
#
loop_
_entity_poly.entity_id
_entity_poly.type
_entity_poly.pdbx_seq_one_letter_code
_entity_poly.pdbx_strand_id
1 'polypeptide(L)'
;MDCVAMSPASSHFLGDGRYTRFADWRFIHKARLNLVPLNANKTWTPPERRLCRRCGKWPETLPHVLNHCFSYSSAWQKRHNDIVARVKAAVAFKGKILSENQVVNDNLRPDLVAEIDGNIVIIDVTIPFENRRNAFAEARRRKPENISQPLTSSNNPQP
;
A
#
# COMPACT_ATOMS: atom_id res chain seq x y z
N MET A 1 -8.90 7.97 -15.92
CA MET A 1 -8.23 8.60 -14.77
C MET A 1 -9.05 8.44 -13.48
N ASP A 2 -9.84 7.37 -13.39
CA ASP A 2 -11.01 7.37 -12.50
C ASP A 2 -10.65 7.17 -11.03
N CYS A 3 -9.45 6.66 -10.76
CA CYS A 3 -8.85 6.49 -9.43
C CYS A 3 -8.39 7.82 -8.84
N VAL A 4 -7.70 8.64 -9.66
CA VAL A 4 -7.13 9.92 -9.24
C VAL A 4 -8.24 10.93 -8.91
N ALA A 5 -9.38 10.84 -9.59
CA ALA A 5 -10.54 11.67 -9.32
C ALA A 5 -11.36 11.25 -8.08
N MET A 6 -11.04 10.11 -7.42
CA MET A 6 -11.83 9.64 -6.26
C MET A 6 -11.55 10.40 -4.98
N SER A 7 -10.37 10.99 -4.85
CA SER A 7 -9.98 11.69 -3.64
C SER A 7 -9.09 12.88 -3.99
N PRO A 8 -9.36 14.07 -3.43
CA PRO A 8 -8.44 15.21 -3.53
C PRO A 8 -7.01 14.84 -3.07
N ALA A 9 -6.88 13.88 -2.15
CA ALA A 9 -5.60 13.39 -1.66
C ALA A 9 -4.73 12.72 -2.75
N SER A 10 -5.35 12.17 -3.81
CA SER A 10 -4.65 11.47 -4.89
C SER A 10 -3.69 12.35 -5.68
N SER A 11 -3.89 13.67 -5.67
CA SER A 11 -3.06 14.68 -6.34
C SER A 11 -2.45 15.71 -5.41
N HIS A 12 -2.55 15.50 -4.09
CA HIS A 12 -2.13 16.49 -3.09
C HIS A 12 -0.65 16.88 -3.20
N PHE A 13 0.21 15.92 -3.56
CA PHE A 13 1.62 16.17 -3.80
C PHE A 13 1.88 17.22 -4.90
N LEU A 14 0.94 17.45 -5.83
CA LEU A 14 1.04 18.51 -6.83
C LEU A 14 0.84 19.91 -6.25
N GLY A 15 0.00 20.01 -5.20
CA GLY A 15 -0.36 21.29 -4.60
C GLY A 15 0.61 21.74 -3.50
N ASP A 16 1.03 20.82 -2.62
CA ASP A 16 1.80 21.18 -1.43
C ASP A 16 3.17 20.49 -1.30
N GLY A 17 3.45 19.51 -2.17
CA GLY A 17 4.70 18.75 -2.15
C GLY A 17 4.94 17.92 -0.89
N ARG A 18 3.98 17.80 0.04
CA ARG A 18 4.19 17.05 1.28
C ARG A 18 4.50 15.58 0.96
N TYR A 19 5.45 15.05 1.71
CA TYR A 19 5.91 13.67 1.58
C TYR A 19 6.49 13.28 0.21
N THR A 20 6.85 14.26 -0.62
CA THR A 20 7.49 14.07 -1.92
C THR A 20 8.74 14.93 -1.98
N ARG A 21 9.92 14.33 -2.16
CA ARG A 21 11.15 15.12 -2.32
C ARG A 21 11.17 15.73 -3.73
N PHE A 22 11.83 16.86 -3.91
CA PHE A 22 11.99 17.48 -5.24
C PHE A 22 12.51 16.48 -6.30
N ALA A 23 13.47 15.63 -5.92
CA ALA A 23 14.02 14.61 -6.82
C ALA A 23 13.00 13.54 -7.26
N ASP A 24 11.95 13.29 -6.47
CA ASP A 24 10.93 12.28 -6.76
C ASP A 24 9.98 12.73 -7.88
N TRP A 25 9.83 14.04 -8.11
CA TRP A 25 8.96 14.61 -9.14
C TRP A 25 9.30 14.10 -10.54
N ARG A 26 10.60 13.97 -10.84
CA ARG A 26 11.09 13.48 -12.13
C ARG A 26 10.64 12.05 -12.43
N PHE A 27 10.37 11.27 -11.38
CA PHE A 27 9.89 9.89 -11.49
C PHE A 27 8.36 9.83 -11.45
N ILE A 28 7.71 10.52 -10.51
CA ILE A 28 6.27 10.39 -10.25
C ILE A 28 5.42 10.74 -11.47
N HIS A 29 5.74 11.82 -12.19
CA HIS A 29 4.98 12.19 -13.39
C HIS A 29 5.09 11.14 -14.50
N LYS A 30 6.30 10.62 -14.71
CA LYS A 30 6.53 9.55 -15.70
C LYS A 30 5.80 8.28 -15.30
N ALA A 31 5.80 7.92 -14.02
CA ALA A 31 5.06 6.77 -13.52
C ALA A 31 3.56 6.93 -13.76
N ARG A 32 2.95 8.05 -13.38
CA ARG A 32 1.51 8.29 -13.56
C ARG A 32 1.06 8.27 -15.02
N LEU A 33 1.89 8.76 -15.93
CA LEU A 33 1.61 8.78 -17.37
C LEU A 33 2.05 7.50 -18.09
N ASN A 34 2.55 6.49 -17.36
CA ASN A 34 3.15 5.27 -17.92
C ASN A 34 4.30 5.55 -18.93
N LEU A 35 5.05 6.62 -18.71
CA LEU A 35 6.20 7.06 -19.51
C LEU A 35 7.56 6.63 -18.91
N VAL A 36 7.56 5.77 -17.90
CA VAL A 36 8.79 5.17 -17.39
C VAL A 36 9.38 4.28 -18.50
N PRO A 37 10.69 4.37 -18.79
CA PRO A 37 11.33 3.59 -19.85
C PRO A 37 11.49 2.12 -19.41
N LEU A 38 10.38 1.40 -19.47
CA LEU A 38 10.29 -0.02 -19.16
C LEU A 38 10.26 -0.85 -20.45
N ASN A 39 10.83 -2.06 -20.40
CA ASN A 39 10.95 -2.93 -21.56
C ASN A 39 9.59 -3.32 -22.16
N ALA A 40 8.53 -3.46 -21.36
CA ALA A 40 7.21 -3.79 -21.92
C ALA A 40 6.57 -2.65 -22.73
N ASN A 41 7.01 -1.40 -22.54
CA ASN A 41 6.52 -0.26 -23.30
C ASN A 41 7.15 -0.17 -24.71
N LYS A 42 8.20 -0.95 -24.99
CA LYS A 42 8.88 -0.99 -26.29
C LYS A 42 8.15 -1.93 -27.26
N THR A 43 7.04 -1.45 -27.83
CA THR A 43 6.14 -2.24 -28.69
C THR A 43 6.80 -2.82 -29.95
N TRP A 44 7.91 -2.23 -30.42
CA TRP A 44 8.67 -2.71 -31.57
C TRP A 44 9.68 -3.82 -31.25
N THR A 45 9.99 -4.04 -29.97
CA THR A 45 10.94 -5.09 -29.56
C THR A 45 10.25 -6.45 -29.47
N PRO A 46 10.94 -7.58 -29.75
CA PRO A 46 10.32 -8.89 -29.63
C PRO A 46 10.02 -9.24 -28.15
N PRO A 47 9.02 -10.10 -27.87
CA PRO A 47 8.50 -10.34 -26.51
C PRO A 47 9.56 -10.72 -25.46
N GLU A 48 10.57 -11.49 -25.84
CA GLU A 48 11.67 -11.89 -24.96
C GLU A 48 12.51 -10.70 -24.46
N ARG A 49 12.60 -9.62 -25.26
CA ARG A 49 13.27 -8.38 -24.87
C ARG A 49 12.36 -7.45 -24.06
N ARG A 50 11.08 -7.79 -23.90
CA ARG A 50 10.10 -7.04 -23.09
C ARG A 50 10.09 -7.47 -21.62
N LEU A 51 10.82 -8.54 -21.29
CA LEU A 51 10.88 -9.10 -19.93
C LEU A 51 11.55 -8.13 -18.95
N CYS A 52 11.15 -8.29 -17.68
CA CYS A 52 11.67 -7.53 -16.55
C CYS A 52 13.17 -7.71 -16.39
N ARG A 53 13.92 -6.60 -16.36
CA ARG A 53 15.38 -6.59 -16.21
C ARG A 53 15.86 -7.20 -14.90
N ARG A 54 14.98 -7.30 -13.89
CA ARG A 54 15.31 -7.89 -12.59
C ARG A 54 14.92 -9.36 -12.47
N CYS A 55 13.66 -9.68 -12.75
CA CYS A 55 13.17 -11.04 -12.50
C CYS A 55 13.26 -11.95 -13.73
N GLY A 56 13.35 -11.39 -14.95
CA GLY A 56 13.41 -12.15 -16.20
C GLY A 56 12.17 -12.98 -16.55
N LYS A 57 11.10 -12.95 -15.74
CA LYS A 57 9.95 -13.86 -15.86
C LYS A 57 8.72 -13.22 -16.51
N TRP A 58 8.42 -11.98 -16.13
CA TRP A 58 7.21 -11.28 -16.56
C TRP A 58 7.57 -10.05 -17.40
N PRO A 59 6.68 -9.60 -18.30
CA PRO A 59 6.85 -8.34 -19.01
C PRO A 59 7.12 -7.20 -18.02
N GLU A 60 8.10 -6.35 -18.32
CA GLU A 60 8.47 -5.21 -17.50
C GLU A 60 7.44 -4.08 -17.60
N THR A 61 6.27 -4.28 -17.03
CA THR A 61 5.22 -3.26 -16.97
C THR A 61 5.35 -2.44 -15.70
N LEU A 62 4.74 -1.26 -15.67
CA LEU A 62 4.71 -0.43 -14.47
C LEU A 62 4.04 -1.13 -13.27
N PRO A 63 2.86 -1.79 -13.40
CA PRO A 63 2.32 -2.62 -12.32
C PRO A 63 3.30 -3.69 -11.84
N HIS A 64 3.99 -4.35 -12.78
CA HIS A 64 4.95 -5.39 -12.43
C HIS A 64 6.10 -4.83 -11.58
N VAL A 65 6.82 -3.82 -12.08
CA VAL A 65 7.98 -3.25 -11.38
C VAL A 65 7.58 -2.64 -10.04
N LEU A 66 6.43 -1.95 -9.98
CA LEU A 66 6.00 -1.28 -8.77
C LEU A 66 5.35 -2.22 -7.74
N ASN A 67 4.66 -3.30 -8.12
CA ASN A 67 3.82 -4.04 -7.16
C ASN A 67 3.91 -5.58 -7.23
N HIS A 68 4.47 -6.18 -8.29
CA HIS A 68 4.38 -7.63 -8.50
C HIS A 68 5.69 -8.38 -8.78
N CYS A 69 6.75 -7.67 -9.16
CA CYS A 69 8.12 -8.20 -9.27
C CYS A 69 8.79 -8.52 -7.91
N PHE A 70 8.76 -9.79 -7.49
CA PHE A 70 9.29 -10.22 -6.17
C PHE A 70 10.76 -9.82 -5.91
N SER A 71 11.57 -9.62 -6.95
CA SER A 71 12.92 -9.07 -6.84
C SER A 71 12.97 -7.67 -6.18
N TYR A 72 11.84 -6.98 -6.08
CA TYR A 72 11.66 -5.69 -5.42
C TYR A 72 10.83 -5.78 -4.13
N SER A 73 10.63 -6.97 -3.56
CA SER A 73 9.81 -7.16 -2.36
C SER A 73 10.23 -6.29 -1.18
N SER A 74 11.53 -6.08 -0.98
CA SER A 74 12.05 -5.16 0.04
C SER A 74 11.58 -3.71 -0.17
N ALA A 75 11.50 -3.25 -1.42
CA ALA A 75 10.99 -1.92 -1.73
C ALA A 75 9.48 -1.81 -1.48
N TRP A 76 8.71 -2.89 -1.71
CA TRP A 76 7.29 -2.91 -1.37
C TRP A 76 7.07 -2.85 0.13
N GLN A 77 7.81 -3.67 0.89
CA GLN A 77 7.73 -3.66 2.35
C GLN A 77 8.14 -2.29 2.90
N LYS A 78 9.15 -1.65 2.34
CA LYS A 78 9.53 -0.30 2.74
C LYS A 78 8.40 0.70 2.52
N ARG A 79 7.80 0.74 1.32
CA ARG A 79 6.66 1.64 1.04
C ARG A 79 5.49 1.35 1.97
N HIS A 80 5.21 0.08 2.23
CA HIS A 80 4.19 -0.36 3.16
C HIS A 80 4.43 0.23 4.56
N ASN A 81 5.61 -0.03 5.11
CA ASN A 81 6.01 0.46 6.43
C ASN A 81 6.02 1.99 6.52
N ASP A 82 6.45 2.69 5.46
CA ASP A 82 6.42 4.15 5.41
C ASP A 82 4.98 4.70 5.51
N ILE A 83 3.98 4.02 4.92
CA ILE A 83 2.57 4.40 5.03
C ILE A 83 2.01 4.05 6.41
N VAL A 84 2.30 2.85 6.94
CA VAL A 84 1.90 2.44 8.29
C VAL A 84 2.41 3.46 9.33
N ALA A 85 3.68 3.88 9.23
CA ALA A 85 4.26 4.88 10.12
C ALA A 85 3.54 6.24 10.06
N ARG A 86 3.09 6.67 8.87
CA ARG A 86 2.31 7.91 8.73
C ARG A 86 0.93 7.79 9.33
N VAL A 87 0.25 6.65 9.11
CA VAL A 87 -1.05 6.39 9.71
C VAL A 87 -0.94 6.35 11.23
N LYS A 88 0.09 5.68 11.76
CA LYS A 88 0.41 5.68 13.19
C LYS A 88 0.58 7.09 13.74
N ALA A 89 1.38 7.94 13.09
CA ALA A 89 1.59 9.32 13.54
C ALA A 89 0.28 10.13 13.56
N ALA A 90 -0.59 9.94 12.56
CA ALA A 90 -1.88 10.60 12.50
C ALA A 90 -2.87 10.08 13.56
N VAL A 91 -2.85 8.79 13.86
CA VAL A 91 -3.70 8.14 14.87
C VAL A 91 -3.24 8.49 16.28
N ALA A 92 -1.93 8.49 16.54
CA ALA A 92 -1.36 8.84 17.84
C ALA A 92 -1.68 10.27 18.27
N PHE A 93 -2.01 11.16 17.33
CA PHE A 93 -2.50 12.50 17.62
C PHE A 93 -3.96 12.52 18.12
N LYS A 94 -4.76 11.51 17.76
CA LYS A 94 -6.20 11.43 18.06
C LYS A 94 -6.54 10.39 19.13
N GLY A 95 -5.62 9.48 19.45
CA GLY A 95 -5.89 8.34 20.31
C GLY A 95 -4.61 7.62 20.71
N LYS A 96 -4.76 6.41 21.25
CA LYS A 96 -3.67 5.61 21.80
C LYS A 96 -3.38 4.41 20.89
N ILE A 97 -2.12 4.20 20.54
CA ILE A 97 -1.69 2.97 19.87
C ILE A 97 -1.61 1.85 20.92
N LEU A 98 -2.32 0.74 20.68
CA LEU A 98 -2.38 -0.42 21.58
C LEU A 98 -1.37 -1.48 21.19
N SER A 99 -1.21 -1.75 19.89
CA SER A 99 -0.21 -2.69 19.38
C SER A 99 0.18 -2.39 17.94
N GLU A 100 1.37 -2.88 17.55
CA GLU A 100 1.94 -2.73 16.21
C GLU A 100 2.47 -4.06 15.73
N ASN A 101 2.02 -4.52 14.57
CA ASN A 101 2.49 -5.77 13.95
C ASN A 101 2.55 -6.93 14.97
N GLN A 102 1.47 -7.12 15.73
CA GLN A 102 1.37 -8.12 16.80
C GLN A 102 0.22 -9.09 16.49
N VAL A 103 0.38 -10.37 16.84
CA VAL A 103 -0.67 -11.37 16.69
C VAL A 103 -1.78 -11.11 17.71
N VAL A 104 -3.02 -11.02 17.25
CA VAL A 104 -4.18 -10.70 18.10
C VAL A 104 -5.10 -11.91 18.31
N ASN A 105 -5.24 -12.80 17.31
CA ASN A 105 -5.90 -14.12 17.44
C ASN A 105 -5.58 -15.01 16.23
N ASP A 106 -5.54 -16.34 16.35
CA ASP A 106 -5.46 -17.32 15.24
C ASP A 106 -4.58 -16.90 14.02
N ASN A 107 -3.34 -16.47 14.28
CA ASN A 107 -2.38 -15.96 13.29
C ASN A 107 -2.75 -14.64 12.57
N LEU A 108 -3.78 -13.94 13.02
CA LEU A 108 -4.10 -12.60 12.58
C LEU A 108 -3.13 -11.59 13.19
N ARG A 109 -2.39 -10.91 12.32
CA ARG A 109 -1.36 -9.94 12.68
C ARG A 109 -1.61 -8.60 11.97
N PRO A 110 -2.51 -7.75 12.49
CA PRO A 110 -2.76 -6.45 11.91
C PRO A 110 -1.54 -5.53 12.03
N ASP A 111 -1.46 -4.55 11.12
CA ASP A 111 -0.38 -3.56 11.15
C ASP A 111 -0.44 -2.69 12.42
N LEU A 112 -1.62 -2.18 12.77
CA LEU A 112 -1.84 -1.34 13.94
C LEU A 112 -3.19 -1.69 14.61
N VAL A 113 -3.20 -1.65 15.93
CA VAL A 113 -4.44 -1.60 16.74
C VAL A 113 -4.38 -0.33 17.58
N ALA A 114 -5.45 0.46 17.57
CA ALA A 114 -5.52 1.72 18.30
C ALA A 114 -6.87 1.90 18.99
N GLU A 115 -6.86 2.66 20.07
CA GLU A 115 -8.06 3.18 20.73
C GLU A 115 -8.25 4.64 20.32
N ILE A 116 -9.38 4.94 19.69
CA ILE A 116 -9.74 6.29 19.23
C ILE A 116 -11.16 6.56 19.70
N ASP A 117 -11.36 7.63 20.48
CA ASP A 117 -12.66 8.02 21.03
C ASP A 117 -13.40 6.87 21.74
N GLY A 118 -12.67 6.05 22.51
CA GLY A 118 -13.21 4.89 23.24
C GLY A 118 -13.51 3.66 22.37
N ASN A 119 -13.20 3.70 21.07
CA ASN A 119 -13.39 2.58 20.14
C ASN A 119 -12.06 1.93 19.78
N ILE A 120 -12.02 0.60 19.80
CA ILE A 120 -10.89 -0.19 19.30
C ILE A 120 -10.99 -0.27 17.78
N VAL A 121 -9.97 0.26 17.10
CA VAL A 121 -9.86 0.27 15.64
C VAL A 121 -8.67 -0.58 15.22
N ILE A 122 -8.93 -1.57 14.38
CA ILE A 122 -7.89 -2.36 13.71
C ILE A 122 -7.61 -1.73 12.36
N ILE A 123 -6.33 -1.44 12.10
CA ILE A 123 -5.89 -0.79 10.88
C ILE A 123 -4.89 -1.71 10.20
N ASP A 124 -5.21 -2.06 8.96
CA ASP A 124 -4.37 -2.90 8.12
C ASP A 124 -4.18 -2.17 6.79
N VAL A 125 -2.95 -1.89 6.38
CA VAL A 125 -2.60 -1.13 5.19
C VAL A 125 -2.43 -2.05 3.99
N THR A 126 -2.80 -1.59 2.80
CA THR A 126 -2.47 -2.30 1.55
C THR A 126 -2.26 -1.28 0.45
N ILE A 127 -1.24 -1.52 -0.38
CA ILE A 127 -0.82 -0.62 -1.46
C ILE A 127 -1.02 -1.37 -2.79
N PRO A 128 -2.23 -1.37 -3.37
CA PRO A 128 -2.44 -1.94 -4.71
C PRO A 128 -1.95 -0.96 -5.78
N PHE A 129 -1.65 -1.49 -6.97
CA PHE A 129 -1.46 -0.63 -8.15
C PHE A 129 -2.80 -0.01 -8.55
N GLU A 130 -2.80 1.25 -8.97
CA GLU A 130 -4.00 2.05 -9.28
C GLU A 130 -4.69 1.66 -10.62
N ASN A 131 -4.85 0.36 -10.89
CA ASN A 131 -5.48 -0.16 -12.10
C ASN A 131 -7.02 -0.14 -12.00
N ARG A 132 -7.61 1.04 -12.17
CA ARG A 132 -9.07 1.29 -12.05
C ARG A 132 -9.58 1.10 -10.60
N ARG A 133 -10.81 1.54 -10.36
CA ARG A 133 -11.44 1.50 -9.02
C ARG A 133 -11.51 0.09 -8.43
N ASN A 134 -11.76 -0.89 -9.30
CA ASN A 134 -11.95 -2.29 -8.92
C ASN A 134 -10.70 -2.87 -8.24
N ALA A 135 -9.49 -2.40 -8.59
CA ALA A 135 -8.26 -2.87 -7.96
C ALA A 135 -8.22 -2.56 -6.45
N PHE A 136 -8.73 -1.39 -6.03
CA PHE A 136 -8.80 -1.05 -4.60
C PHE A 136 -9.85 -1.89 -3.85
N ALA A 137 -11.01 -2.10 -4.47
CA ALA A 137 -12.07 -2.93 -3.90
C ALA A 137 -11.62 -4.39 -3.77
N GLU A 138 -10.94 -4.92 -4.78
CA GLU A 138 -10.39 -6.28 -4.76
C GLU A 138 -9.27 -6.43 -3.74
N ALA A 139 -8.35 -5.47 -3.65
CA ALA A 139 -7.32 -5.47 -2.63
C ALA A 139 -7.91 -5.44 -1.21
N ARG A 140 -8.99 -4.68 -1.00
CA ARG A 140 -9.73 -4.68 0.26
C ARG A 140 -10.37 -6.04 0.54
N ARG A 141 -11.07 -6.66 -0.43
CA ARG A 141 -11.72 -7.97 -0.27
C ARG A 141 -10.75 -9.11 0.02
N ARG A 142 -9.51 -9.01 -0.45
CA ARG A 142 -8.47 -10.00 -0.19
C ARG A 142 -7.95 -9.97 1.26
N LYS A 143 -8.21 -8.90 2.01
CA LYS A 143 -7.93 -8.89 3.44
C LYS A 143 -8.89 -9.84 4.13
N PRO A 144 -8.41 -10.69 5.04
CA PRO A 144 -9.27 -11.63 5.73
C PRO A 144 -10.40 -10.87 6.43
N GLU A 145 -11.64 -11.31 6.21
CA GLU A 145 -12.84 -10.74 6.84
C GLU A 145 -12.72 -10.76 8.38
N ASN A 146 -11.90 -11.65 8.93
CA ASN A 146 -11.61 -11.77 10.36
C ASN A 146 -10.99 -10.52 11.00
N ILE A 147 -10.37 -9.61 10.22
CA ILE A 147 -9.92 -8.28 10.72
C ILE A 147 -11.10 -7.38 11.08
N SER A 148 -12.26 -7.59 10.46
CA SER A 148 -13.48 -6.80 10.69
C SER A 148 -14.38 -7.35 11.78
N GLN A 149 -14.05 -8.53 12.35
CA GLN A 149 -14.80 -9.07 13.47
C GLN A 149 -14.38 -8.34 14.77
N PRO A 150 -15.34 -8.00 15.65
CA PRO A 150 -15.00 -7.41 16.94
C PRO A 150 -14.05 -8.34 17.67
N LEU A 151 -12.93 -7.79 18.19
CA LEU A 151 -12.13 -8.50 19.17
C LEU A 151 -13.02 -8.68 20.39
N THR A 152 -13.63 -9.85 20.53
CA THR A 152 -14.36 -10.20 21.75
C THR A 152 -13.36 -10.10 22.88
N SER A 153 -13.60 -9.17 23.80
CA SER A 153 -12.79 -8.96 25.00
C SER A 153 -12.52 -10.31 25.66
N SER A 154 -11.28 -10.78 25.56
CA SER A 154 -10.83 -11.96 26.30
C SER A 154 -10.99 -11.65 27.79
N ASN A 155 -11.85 -12.42 28.45
CA ASN A 155 -12.09 -12.34 29.88
C ASN A 155 -10.75 -12.29 30.64
N ASN A 156 -10.62 -11.27 31.49
CA ASN A 156 -9.60 -11.21 32.54
C ASN A 156 -9.71 -12.46 33.42
N PRO A 157 -8.64 -13.26 33.60
CA PRO A 157 -8.54 -14.08 34.79
C PRO A 157 -8.19 -13.13 35.96
N GLN A 158 -9.20 -12.80 36.76
CA GLN A 158 -9.01 -12.28 38.12
C GLN A 158 -8.77 -13.48 39.07
N PRO A 159 -8.12 -13.25 40.23
CA PRO A 159 -6.87 -13.90 40.67
C PRO A 159 -6.97 -15.36 41.11
#